data_AF-A0A1W9LNP2-F1
#
_entry.id   AF-A0A1W9LNP2-F1
#
_cell.length_a   1.000
_cell.length_b   1.000
_cell.length_c   1.000
_cell.angle_alpha   90.00
_cell.angle_beta   90.00
_cell.angle_gamma   90.00
#
_symmetry.space_group_name_H-M   'P 1'
#
loop_
_entity.id
_entity.type
_entity.pdbx_description
1 polymer ?
#
loop_
_entity_poly.entity_id
_entity_poly.type
_entity_poly.pdbx_seq_one_letter_code
_entity_poly.pdbx_strand_id
1 'polypeptide(L)'
;MNENKEKLNRALESDEAFLSFLIQGTRTEGYRKLKHRAEPEDHPSTEMLGEYVSDQLDEEKTESVMRHLAVCKLCNDEVLMLRSVENESETEEDIAGLVNRPPDCIERLKKSASDIASAYHELISRAWFRPLVSGLSMAAVCAVIYMRIISPPDAGELLAGAYQTAIGQNLTGGQSFGFPWKKDQVYGLTSSSRSNPLYRAFAAGLWAGSQELKQQTAESMPDILSPEHHGEKTAKKWTETRWAAYYRAGQWSFLLRIVSLSDTEIPESFWEKQKDILGRLRADFAAVPERHEEEIRIVNARFDSLQSLLENPGSISPGKRQKIASETELLINYLSSE
;
A
#
# COMPACT_ATOMS: atom_id res chain seq x y z
N MET A 1 9.04 19.61 37.32
CA MET A 1 10.12 18.68 36.94
C MET A 1 9.96 17.29 37.58
N ASN A 2 9.40 17.17 38.80
CA ASN A 2 9.19 15.86 39.46
C ASN A 2 8.17 14.93 38.76
N GLU A 3 7.06 15.47 38.26
CA GLU A 3 5.97 14.63 37.71
C GLU A 3 6.39 13.80 36.48
N ASN A 4 7.24 14.35 35.61
CA ASN A 4 7.73 13.62 34.43
C ASN A 4 8.71 12.51 34.80
N LYS A 5 9.48 12.70 35.88
CA LYS A 5 10.41 11.68 36.38
C LYS A 5 9.64 10.51 36.99
N GLU A 6 8.57 10.77 37.73
CA GLU A 6 7.70 9.72 38.27
C GLU A 6 6.92 8.96 37.20
N LYS A 7 6.51 9.62 36.10
CA LYS A 7 5.87 8.95 34.96
C LYS A 7 6.84 8.06 34.20
N LEU A 8 8.07 8.54 33.96
CA LEU A 8 9.12 7.74 33.34
C LEU A 8 9.50 6.54 34.21
N ASN A 9 9.70 6.73 35.51
CA ASN A 9 10.03 5.63 36.42
C ASN A 9 8.95 4.54 36.44
N ARG A 10 7.66 4.92 36.45
CA ARG A 10 6.56 3.95 36.33
C ARG A 10 6.51 3.25 34.97
N ALA A 11 6.88 3.96 33.90
CA ALA A 11 6.96 3.36 32.58
C ALA A 11 8.11 2.35 32.46
N LEU A 12 9.19 2.53 33.22
CA LEU A 12 10.33 1.60 33.25
C LEU A 12 10.09 0.35 34.09
N GLU A 13 8.95 0.23 34.80
CA GLU A 13 8.62 -0.95 35.62
C GLU A 13 8.24 -2.18 34.79
N SER A 14 7.83 -2.00 33.53
CA SER A 14 7.60 -3.11 32.59
C SER A 14 7.71 -2.68 31.13
N ASP A 15 8.07 -3.63 30.27
CA ASP A 15 8.18 -3.42 28.82
C ASP A 15 6.88 -2.89 28.20
N GLU A 16 5.73 -3.40 28.64
CA GLU A 16 4.41 -2.99 28.14
C GLU A 16 4.03 -1.57 28.60
N ALA A 17 4.38 -1.21 29.84
CA ALA A 17 4.19 0.15 30.36
C ALA A 17 5.10 1.15 29.64
N PHE A 18 6.32 0.73 29.31
CA PHE A 18 7.28 1.54 28.57
C PHE A 18 6.79 1.83 27.15
N LEU A 19 6.37 0.81 26.40
CA LEU A 19 5.85 0.99 25.04
C LEU A 19 4.60 1.89 25.03
N SER A 20 3.69 1.69 25.99
CA SER A 20 2.50 2.55 26.15
C SER A 20 2.88 4.00 26.44
N PHE A 21 3.90 4.22 27.26
CA PHE A 21 4.45 5.56 27.55
C PHE A 21 5.08 6.21 26.32
N LEU A 22 5.81 5.46 25.48
CA LEU A 22 6.38 5.98 24.23
C LEU A 22 5.30 6.46 23.27
N ILE A 23 4.25 5.64 23.08
CA ILE A 23 3.10 5.97 22.23
C ILE A 23 2.43 7.27 22.71
N GLN A 24 2.30 7.45 24.04
CA GLN A 24 1.67 8.62 24.64
C GLN A 24 2.58 9.87 24.64
N GLY A 25 3.90 9.67 24.83
CA GLY A 25 4.91 10.71 24.97
C GLY A 25 5.23 11.45 23.66
N THR A 26 5.12 10.77 22.52
CA THR A 26 5.36 11.35 21.17
C THR A 26 4.49 12.56 20.82
N ARG A 27 3.40 12.79 21.58
CA ARG A 27 2.45 13.90 21.36
C ARG A 27 2.72 15.15 22.20
N THR A 28 3.72 15.15 23.08
CA THR A 28 3.91 16.23 24.06
C THR A 28 5.07 17.17 23.71
N GLU A 29 4.91 18.46 24.01
CA GLU A 29 5.94 19.51 23.84
C GLU A 29 7.23 19.21 24.63
N GLY A 30 7.12 18.48 25.75
CA GLY A 30 8.26 18.06 26.57
C GLY A 30 9.17 17.05 25.88
N TYR A 31 8.60 16.13 25.10
CA TYR A 31 9.34 15.16 24.29
C TYR A 31 10.19 15.85 23.22
N ARG A 32 9.66 16.90 22.56
CA ARG A 32 10.39 17.69 21.55
C ARG A 32 11.62 18.40 22.15
N LYS A 33 11.50 18.90 23.39
CA LYS A 33 12.62 19.54 24.12
C LYS A 33 13.66 18.53 24.60
N LEU A 34 13.26 17.30 24.91
CA LEU A 34 14.15 16.19 25.26
C LEU A 34 14.92 15.68 24.02
N LYS A 35 14.23 15.53 22.88
CA LYS A 35 14.82 15.15 21.59
C LYS A 35 15.97 16.09 21.20
N HIS A 36 15.76 17.40 21.27
CA HIS A 36 16.81 18.41 20.98
C HIS A 36 17.98 18.42 21.97
N ARG A 37 17.86 17.80 23.14
CA ARG A 37 18.94 17.70 24.15
C ARG A 37 19.67 16.36 24.12
N ALA A 38 19.07 15.34 23.52
CA ALA A 38 19.58 13.97 23.50
C ALA A 38 20.33 13.60 22.21
N GLU A 39 20.57 14.56 21.31
CA GLU A 39 21.49 14.38 20.19
C GLU A 39 22.95 14.76 20.56
N PRO A 40 23.62 13.99 21.45
CA PRO A 40 25.05 13.75 21.29
C PRO A 40 25.41 12.26 21.16
N GLU A 41 25.89 11.94 19.97
CA GLU A 41 26.99 11.05 19.55
C GLU A 41 27.03 9.53 19.79
N ASP A 42 26.35 8.90 20.76
CA ASP A 42 26.46 7.43 20.91
C ASP A 42 25.09 6.71 20.84
N HIS A 43 24.77 6.19 19.65
CA HIS A 43 23.67 5.23 19.48
C HIS A 43 24.10 3.86 20.02
N PRO A 44 23.21 3.11 20.71
CA PRO A 44 23.45 1.70 21.00
C PRO A 44 23.80 0.95 19.71
N SER A 45 24.78 0.05 19.78
CA SER A 45 25.13 -0.78 18.64
C SER A 45 23.94 -1.68 18.27
N THR A 46 23.83 -2.06 17.00
CA THR A 46 22.83 -3.03 16.53
C THR A 46 22.89 -4.35 17.31
N GLU A 47 24.10 -4.79 17.73
CA GLU A 47 24.28 -5.97 18.59
C GLU A 47 23.60 -5.79 19.95
N MET A 48 23.78 -4.63 20.59
CA MET A 48 23.13 -4.31 21.87
C MET A 48 21.61 -4.17 21.71
N LEU A 49 21.11 -3.66 20.58
CA LEU A 49 19.67 -3.64 20.27
C LEU A 49 19.11 -5.05 20.03
N GLY A 50 19.89 -5.95 19.44
CA GLY A 50 19.56 -7.37 19.29
C GLY A 50 19.47 -8.08 20.64
N GLU A 51 20.49 -7.90 21.50
CA GLU A 51 20.49 -8.42 22.86
C GLU A 51 19.32 -7.87 23.69
N TYR A 52 18.94 -6.60 23.48
CA TYR A 52 17.74 -6.01 24.10
C TYR A 52 16.45 -6.69 23.64
N VAL A 53 16.32 -7.01 22.35
CA VAL A 53 15.12 -7.63 21.78
C VAL A 53 14.94 -9.06 22.27
N SER A 54 16.02 -9.83 22.39
CA SER A 54 15.99 -11.21 22.88
C SER A 54 16.12 -11.35 24.40
N ASP A 55 15.91 -10.28 25.17
CA ASP A 55 16.02 -10.23 26.65
C ASP A 55 17.36 -10.77 27.22
N GLN A 56 18.48 -10.51 26.54
CA GLN A 56 19.82 -10.99 26.93
C GLN A 56 20.70 -9.91 27.59
N LEU A 57 20.26 -8.66 27.63
CA LEU A 57 20.99 -7.58 28.30
C LEU A 57 20.88 -7.66 29.83
N ASP A 58 21.96 -7.26 30.50
CA ASP A 58 21.93 -6.98 31.93
C ASP A 58 21.04 -5.75 32.24
N GLU A 59 20.52 -5.68 33.47
CA GLU A 59 19.54 -4.67 33.89
C GLU A 59 20.03 -3.23 33.66
N GLU A 60 21.33 -2.97 33.86
CA GLU A 60 21.94 -1.64 33.66
C GLU A 60 21.94 -1.24 32.18
N LYS A 61 22.34 -2.15 31.27
CA LYS A 61 22.30 -1.89 29.83
C LYS A 61 20.88 -1.82 29.29
N THR A 62 19.98 -2.65 29.78
CA THR A 62 18.56 -2.60 29.41
C THR A 62 17.98 -1.22 29.73
N GLU A 63 18.20 -0.70 30.93
CA GLU A 63 17.74 0.64 31.30
C GLU A 63 18.35 1.73 30.41
N SER A 64 19.64 1.61 30.07
CA SER A 64 20.34 2.53 29.17
C SER A 64 19.72 2.53 27.77
N VAL A 65 19.49 1.35 27.18
CA VAL A 65 18.86 1.18 25.87
C VAL A 65 17.43 1.74 25.89
N MET A 66 16.61 1.39 26.88
CA MET A 66 15.26 1.93 27.01
C MET A 66 15.26 3.46 27.07
N ARG A 67 16.14 4.06 27.87
CA ARG A 67 16.25 5.52 27.95
C ARG A 67 16.60 6.16 26.60
N HIS A 68 17.45 5.50 25.79
CA HIS A 68 17.80 5.95 24.44
C HIS A 68 16.63 5.78 23.45
N LEU A 69 15.97 4.62 23.44
CA LEU A 69 14.79 4.35 22.59
C LEU A 69 13.65 5.33 22.86
N ALA A 70 13.58 5.86 24.08
CA ALA A 70 12.61 6.88 24.46
C ALA A 70 12.80 8.23 23.77
N VAL A 71 13.96 8.50 23.18
CA VAL A 71 14.27 9.78 22.54
C VAL A 71 14.74 9.63 21.08
N CYS A 72 15.32 8.48 20.73
CA CYS A 72 15.87 8.20 19.42
C CYS A 72 14.89 7.38 18.57
N LYS A 73 14.25 8.04 17.60
CA LYS A 73 13.32 7.38 16.66
C LYS A 73 14.02 6.30 15.84
N LEU A 74 15.26 6.54 15.39
CA LEU A 74 15.98 5.60 14.53
C LEU A 74 16.22 4.25 15.22
N CYS A 75 16.74 4.26 16.46
CA CYS A 75 16.95 3.01 17.21
C CYS A 75 15.63 2.32 17.59
N ASN A 76 14.55 3.09 17.80
CA ASN A 76 13.22 2.52 18.05
C ASN A 76 12.68 1.79 16.81
N ASP A 77 12.76 2.43 15.64
CA ASP A 77 12.36 1.80 14.38
C ASP A 77 13.20 0.53 14.10
N GLU A 78 14.49 0.52 14.45
CA GLU A 78 15.38 -0.66 14.34
C GLU A 78 14.96 -1.80 15.30
N VAL A 79 14.65 -1.50 16.56
CA VAL A 79 14.14 -2.49 17.54
C VAL A 79 12.81 -3.09 17.09
N LEU A 80 11.91 -2.29 16.53
CA LEU A 80 10.64 -2.79 15.97
C LEU A 80 10.87 -3.75 14.80
N MET A 81 11.85 -3.45 13.95
CA MET A 81 12.24 -4.33 12.84
C MET A 81 12.82 -5.65 13.37
N LEU A 82 13.75 -5.60 14.33
CA LEU A 82 14.32 -6.81 14.94
C LEU A 82 13.25 -7.70 15.59
N ARG A 83 12.30 -7.11 16.33
CA ARG A 83 11.15 -7.86 16.89
C ARG A 83 10.28 -8.50 15.82
N SER A 84 10.10 -7.84 14.67
CA SER A 84 9.31 -8.44 13.58
C SER A 84 9.98 -9.68 13.00
N VAL A 85 11.30 -9.68 12.86
CA VAL A 85 12.09 -10.82 12.37
C VAL A 85 12.06 -11.99 13.37
N GLU A 86 12.20 -11.70 14.67
CA GLU A 86 12.14 -12.73 15.72
C GLU A 86 10.76 -13.42 15.74
N ASN A 87 9.67 -12.65 15.67
CA ASN A 87 8.32 -13.18 15.59
C ASN A 87 8.04 -13.97 14.30
N GLU A 88 8.67 -13.62 13.18
CA GLU A 88 8.55 -14.40 11.94
C GLU A 88 9.28 -15.75 12.05
N SER A 89 10.43 -15.80 12.74
CA SER A 89 11.21 -17.03 12.93
C SER A 89 10.50 -18.07 13.79
N GLU A 90 9.64 -17.65 14.73
CA GLU A 90 8.80 -18.57 15.52
C GLU A 90 7.68 -19.24 14.71
N THR A 91 7.35 -18.72 13.52
CA THR A 91 6.27 -19.26 12.69
C THR A 91 6.72 -20.28 11.64
N GLU A 92 8.03 -20.52 11.46
CA GLU A 92 8.53 -21.52 10.50
C GLU A 92 8.27 -22.99 10.93
N GLU A 93 7.98 -23.26 12.20
CA GLU A 93 7.55 -24.61 12.65
C GLU A 93 6.16 -25.04 12.13
N ASP A 94 5.35 -24.11 11.60
CA ASP A 94 4.00 -24.40 11.05
C ASP A 94 4.00 -24.71 9.53
N ILE A 95 5.15 -24.58 8.85
CA ILE A 95 5.26 -24.80 7.40
C ILE A 95 5.20 -26.30 7.04
N ALA A 96 5.49 -27.20 7.98
CA ALA A 96 5.36 -28.64 7.79
C ALA A 96 3.90 -29.11 7.60
N GLY A 97 2.90 -28.29 8.00
CA GLY A 97 1.48 -28.59 7.84
C GLY A 97 0.92 -28.33 6.43
N LEU A 98 1.57 -27.48 5.62
CA LEU A 98 1.04 -27.00 4.34
C LEU A 98 1.27 -27.94 3.15
N VAL A 99 2.14 -28.94 3.29
CA VAL A 99 2.52 -29.89 2.22
C VAL A 99 1.45 -30.98 1.97
N ASN A 100 0.39 -31.07 2.80
CA ASN A 100 -0.59 -32.17 2.75
C ASN A 100 -1.98 -31.81 2.16
N ARG A 101 -2.12 -30.76 1.33
CA ARG A 101 -3.43 -30.37 0.75
C ARG A 101 -3.78 -31.15 -0.54
N PRO A 102 -5.04 -31.59 -0.78
CA PRO A 102 -5.36 -32.60 -1.80
C PRO A 102 -5.51 -32.06 -3.25
N PRO A 103 -5.45 -32.93 -4.29
CA PRO A 103 -5.40 -32.57 -5.72
C PRO A 103 -6.69 -31.99 -6.36
N ASP A 104 -7.81 -31.93 -5.63
CA ASP A 104 -9.14 -31.62 -6.17
C ASP A 104 -9.30 -30.22 -6.79
N CYS A 105 -8.42 -29.27 -6.46
CA CYS A 105 -8.50 -27.90 -6.98
C CYS A 105 -8.13 -27.82 -8.48
N ILE A 106 -7.18 -28.65 -8.92
CA ILE A 106 -6.67 -28.65 -10.30
C ILE A 106 -7.69 -29.23 -11.28
N GLU A 107 -8.48 -30.22 -10.85
CA GLU A 107 -9.52 -30.82 -11.71
C GLU A 107 -10.73 -29.89 -11.92
N ARG A 108 -11.11 -29.10 -10.92
CA ARG A 108 -12.20 -28.10 -11.07
C ARG A 108 -11.82 -27.02 -12.07
N LEU A 109 -10.58 -26.55 -12.06
CA LEU A 109 -10.07 -25.56 -13.01
C LEU A 109 -10.04 -26.10 -14.46
N LYS A 110 -9.62 -27.36 -14.66
CA LYS A 110 -9.65 -28.00 -15.99
C LYS A 110 -11.07 -28.11 -16.55
N LYS A 111 -12.05 -28.43 -15.70
CA LYS A 111 -13.45 -28.54 -16.12
C LYS A 111 -14.02 -27.19 -16.57
N SER A 112 -13.80 -26.13 -15.80
CA SER A 112 -14.27 -24.77 -16.15
C SER A 112 -13.66 -24.26 -17.45
N ALA A 113 -12.39 -24.56 -17.73
CA ALA A 113 -11.75 -24.19 -19.00
C ALA A 113 -12.35 -24.92 -20.23
N SER A 114 -12.73 -26.20 -20.06
CA SER A 114 -13.38 -27.01 -21.10
C SER A 114 -14.77 -26.49 -21.45
N ASP A 115 -15.54 -26.10 -20.44
CA ASP A 115 -16.91 -25.64 -20.60
C ASP A 115 -16.96 -24.27 -21.33
N ILE A 116 -15.98 -23.40 -21.08
CA ILE A 116 -15.83 -22.12 -21.79
C ILE A 116 -15.44 -22.34 -23.26
N ALA A 117 -14.52 -23.28 -23.54
CA ALA A 117 -14.08 -23.56 -24.90
C ALA A 117 -15.20 -24.12 -25.79
N SER A 118 -16.06 -24.99 -25.24
CA SER A 118 -17.19 -25.58 -25.97
C SER A 118 -18.30 -24.57 -26.30
N ALA A 119 -18.64 -23.66 -25.36
CA ALA A 119 -19.60 -22.59 -25.60
C ALA A 119 -19.14 -21.63 -26.74
N TYR A 120 -17.83 -21.43 -26.87
CA TYR A 120 -17.24 -20.57 -27.91
C TYR A 120 -17.32 -21.20 -29.31
N HIS A 121 -17.14 -22.52 -29.40
CA HIS A 121 -17.23 -23.25 -30.67
C HIS A 121 -18.66 -23.21 -31.25
N GLU A 122 -19.70 -23.25 -30.39
CA GLU A 122 -21.09 -23.13 -30.84
C GLU A 122 -21.41 -21.75 -31.43
N LEU A 123 -20.93 -20.68 -30.79
CA LEU A 123 -21.08 -19.29 -31.27
C LEU A 123 -20.38 -19.04 -32.60
N ILE A 124 -19.17 -19.59 -32.77
CA ILE A 124 -18.43 -19.47 -34.03
C ILE A 124 -19.14 -20.26 -35.15
N SER A 125 -19.60 -21.48 -34.89
CA SER A 125 -20.23 -22.32 -35.92
C SER A 125 -21.53 -21.71 -36.49
N ARG A 126 -22.31 -20.99 -35.68
CA ARG A 126 -23.54 -20.31 -36.12
C ARG A 126 -23.29 -19.05 -36.97
N ALA A 127 -22.13 -18.40 -36.82
CA ALA A 127 -21.82 -17.18 -37.57
C ALA A 127 -21.37 -17.42 -39.02
N TRP A 128 -20.98 -18.66 -39.36
CA TRP A 128 -20.40 -19.00 -40.68
C TRP A 128 -21.43 -19.26 -41.80
N PHE A 129 -22.74 -19.21 -41.50
CA PHE A 129 -23.79 -19.56 -42.48
C PHE A 129 -24.48 -18.37 -43.18
N ARG A 130 -23.89 -17.17 -43.16
CA ARG A 130 -24.36 -16.05 -44.02
C ARG A 130 -23.27 -15.61 -45.00
N PRO A 131 -23.36 -16.00 -46.29
CA PRO A 131 -22.44 -15.52 -47.31
C PRO A 131 -22.93 -14.15 -47.77
N LEU A 132 -22.12 -13.10 -47.60
CA LEU A 132 -22.10 -11.84 -48.42
C LEU A 132 -21.44 -10.63 -47.73
N VAL A 133 -20.67 -10.80 -46.64
CA VAL A 133 -19.77 -9.74 -46.17
C VAL A 133 -18.33 -10.19 -46.42
N SER A 134 -17.58 -9.39 -47.19
CA SER A 134 -16.22 -9.71 -47.65
C SER A 134 -15.33 -10.19 -46.50
N GLY A 135 -14.71 -11.37 -46.65
CA GLY A 135 -14.00 -12.06 -45.57
C GLY A 135 -12.88 -11.27 -44.85
N LEU A 136 -12.42 -10.17 -45.45
CA LEU A 136 -11.45 -9.26 -44.84
C LEU A 136 -12.04 -8.41 -43.70
N SER A 137 -13.31 -8.00 -43.78
CA SER A 137 -13.92 -7.22 -42.69
C SER A 137 -14.21 -8.11 -41.49
N MET A 138 -14.64 -9.35 -41.72
CA MET A 138 -14.88 -10.31 -40.63
C MET A 138 -13.59 -10.71 -39.92
N ALA A 139 -12.50 -10.95 -40.66
CA ALA A 139 -11.20 -11.26 -40.06
C ALA A 139 -10.66 -10.10 -39.20
N ALA A 140 -10.81 -8.85 -39.65
CA ALA A 140 -10.45 -7.68 -38.87
C ALA A 140 -11.30 -7.54 -37.59
N VAL A 141 -12.62 -7.76 -37.69
CA VAL A 141 -13.53 -7.75 -36.53
C VAL A 141 -13.16 -8.86 -35.54
N CYS A 142 -12.92 -10.08 -36.00
CA CYS A 142 -12.47 -11.19 -35.16
C CYS A 142 -11.11 -10.89 -34.52
N ALA A 143 -10.16 -10.31 -35.24
CA ALA A 143 -8.85 -9.93 -34.70
C ALA A 143 -8.97 -8.83 -33.64
N VAL A 144 -9.83 -7.83 -33.84
CA VAL A 144 -10.08 -6.78 -32.84
C VAL A 144 -10.77 -7.34 -31.60
N ILE A 145 -11.76 -8.23 -31.77
CA ILE A 145 -12.43 -8.91 -30.66
C ILE A 145 -11.43 -9.80 -29.91
N TYR A 146 -10.62 -10.58 -30.63
CA TYR A 146 -9.57 -11.43 -30.06
C TYR A 146 -8.54 -10.60 -29.29
N MET A 147 -8.06 -9.50 -29.87
CA MET A 147 -7.13 -8.57 -29.22
C MET A 147 -7.76 -7.92 -27.99
N ARG A 148 -9.05 -7.56 -28.01
CA ARG A 148 -9.77 -7.01 -26.84
C ARG A 148 -10.04 -8.04 -25.75
N ILE A 149 -10.29 -9.29 -26.12
CA ILE A 149 -10.54 -10.39 -25.17
C ILE A 149 -9.22 -10.84 -24.54
N ILE A 150 -8.11 -10.78 -25.29
CA ILE A 150 -6.81 -11.24 -24.81
C ILE A 150 -6.01 -10.15 -24.14
N SER A 151 -6.17 -8.89 -24.55
CA SER A 151 -5.52 -7.78 -23.85
C SER A 151 -6.17 -7.67 -22.48
N PRO A 152 -5.44 -8.01 -21.41
CA PRO A 152 -6.02 -8.02 -20.09
C PRO A 152 -6.38 -6.55 -19.75
N PRO A 153 -7.57 -6.25 -19.18
CA PRO A 153 -8.08 -4.87 -18.97
C PRO A 153 -7.12 -3.99 -18.16
N ASP A 154 -6.72 -2.81 -18.62
CA ASP A 154 -5.66 -2.06 -17.94
C ASP A 154 -5.94 -1.77 -16.44
N ALA A 155 -4.90 -1.44 -15.67
CA ALA A 155 -5.04 -1.21 -14.23
C ALA A 155 -6.05 -0.09 -13.90
N GLY A 156 -6.20 0.90 -14.77
CA GLY A 156 -7.17 1.98 -14.64
C GLY A 156 -8.61 1.50 -14.79
N GLU A 157 -8.90 0.63 -15.76
CA GLU A 157 -10.23 0.03 -15.93
C GLU A 157 -10.62 -0.83 -14.70
N LEU A 158 -9.69 -1.64 -14.20
CA LEU A 158 -9.91 -2.42 -12.99
C LEU A 158 -10.13 -1.54 -11.75
N LEU A 159 -9.34 -0.47 -11.62
CA LEU A 159 -9.48 0.51 -10.54
C LEU A 159 -10.85 1.18 -10.58
N ALA A 160 -11.29 1.66 -11.73
CA ALA A 160 -12.61 2.27 -11.87
C ALA A 160 -13.71 1.30 -11.41
N GLY A 161 -13.64 0.03 -11.80
CA GLY A 161 -14.58 -1.00 -11.32
C GLY A 161 -14.52 -1.23 -9.80
N ALA A 162 -13.33 -1.15 -9.20
CA ALA A 162 -13.15 -1.27 -7.75
C ALA A 162 -13.73 -0.05 -7.00
N TYR A 163 -13.55 1.17 -7.51
CA TYR A 163 -14.17 2.38 -6.97
C TYR A 163 -15.69 2.33 -7.06
N GLN A 164 -16.25 1.90 -8.18
CA GLN A 164 -17.71 1.72 -8.31
C GLN A 164 -18.25 0.71 -7.30
N THR A 165 -17.49 -0.36 -7.03
CA THR A 165 -17.84 -1.34 -5.99
C THR A 165 -17.83 -0.69 -4.60
N ALA A 166 -16.78 0.06 -4.27
CA ALA A 166 -16.66 0.75 -2.98
C ALA A 166 -17.73 1.83 -2.77
N ILE A 167 -18.06 2.57 -3.84
CA ILE A 167 -19.15 3.54 -3.89
C ILE A 167 -20.49 2.86 -3.63
N GLY A 168 -20.80 1.76 -4.33
CA GLY A 168 -22.05 1.02 -4.17
C GLY A 168 -22.24 0.44 -2.76
N GLN A 169 -21.14 0.17 -2.05
CA GLN A 169 -21.12 -0.30 -0.66
C GLN A 169 -21.14 0.84 0.37
N ASN A 170 -21.26 2.10 -0.06
CA ASN A 170 -21.27 3.29 0.81
C ASN A 170 -20.05 3.40 1.74
N LEU A 171 -18.86 3.02 1.27
CA LEU A 171 -17.60 3.06 2.05
C LEU A 171 -17.06 4.49 2.28
N THR A 172 -17.87 5.51 2.00
CA THR A 172 -17.54 6.93 2.02
C THR A 172 -17.82 7.58 3.37
N GLY A 173 -18.34 6.82 4.34
CA GLY A 173 -18.79 7.29 5.64
C GLY A 173 -17.68 7.83 6.54
N GLY A 174 -17.41 9.14 6.45
CA GLY A 174 -16.98 9.96 7.58
C GLY A 174 -15.49 10.00 7.92
N GLN A 175 -14.63 9.21 7.28
CA GLN A 175 -13.18 9.33 7.52
C GLN A 175 -12.57 10.47 6.70
N SER A 176 -12.12 11.51 7.38
CA SER A 176 -11.28 12.54 6.76
C SER A 176 -9.89 11.98 6.56
N PHE A 177 -9.49 11.78 5.30
CA PHE A 177 -8.12 11.43 4.98
C PHE A 177 -7.24 12.68 5.07
N GLY A 178 -6.37 12.72 6.07
CA GLY A 178 -5.35 13.77 6.21
C GLY A 178 -4.21 13.52 5.22
N PHE A 179 -4.27 14.17 4.06
CA PHE A 179 -3.20 14.05 3.06
C PHE A 179 -1.84 14.50 3.64
N PRO A 180 -0.75 13.73 3.43
CA PRO A 180 0.57 14.05 3.98
C PRO A 180 1.02 15.48 3.68
N TRP A 181 0.86 15.93 2.43
CA TRP A 181 1.27 17.27 1.97
C TRP A 181 0.49 18.45 2.59
N LYS A 182 -0.61 18.20 3.31
CA LYS A 182 -1.34 19.27 4.02
C LYS A 182 -0.73 19.59 5.38
N LYS A 183 0.11 18.72 5.95
CA LYS A 183 0.65 18.90 7.31
C LYS A 183 1.65 20.06 7.40
N ASP A 184 2.39 20.31 6.33
CA ASP A 184 3.50 21.27 6.35
C ASP A 184 3.18 22.64 5.72
N GLN A 185 2.02 22.78 5.07
CA GLN A 185 1.57 24.08 4.51
C GLN A 185 1.27 25.15 5.57
N VAL A 186 1.13 24.77 6.84
CA VAL A 186 0.71 25.67 7.93
C VAL A 186 1.77 26.73 8.28
N TYR A 187 3.02 26.60 7.85
CA TYR A 187 4.11 27.49 8.27
C TYR A 187 4.78 28.34 7.17
N GLY A 188 4.31 28.28 5.92
CA GLY A 188 4.64 29.27 4.88
C GLY A 188 6.13 29.46 4.51
N LEU A 189 7.05 28.59 4.96
CA LEU A 189 8.49 28.85 4.90
C LEU A 189 9.39 27.73 4.34
N THR A 190 8.84 26.67 3.72
CA THR A 190 9.69 25.66 3.04
C THR A 190 9.20 25.38 1.63
N SER A 191 9.49 26.31 0.71
CA SER A 191 9.37 26.12 -0.74
C SER A 191 10.65 25.55 -1.36
N SER A 192 11.30 24.58 -0.69
CA SER A 192 12.61 24.07 -1.12
C SER A 192 12.76 22.56 -1.00
N SER A 193 12.01 21.83 -1.82
CA SER A 193 12.50 20.62 -2.46
C SER A 193 11.80 20.55 -3.82
N ARG A 194 12.55 20.32 -4.89
CA ARG A 194 11.98 20.16 -6.23
C ARG A 194 11.20 18.84 -6.18
N SER A 195 9.89 18.90 -5.89
CA SER A 195 9.08 17.67 -5.76
C SER A 195 9.25 16.84 -7.03
N ASN A 196 9.90 15.69 -6.88
CA ASN A 196 10.13 14.75 -7.95
C ASN A 196 8.77 14.44 -8.61
N PRO A 197 8.65 14.53 -9.94
CA PRO A 197 7.38 14.32 -10.63
C PRO A 197 6.71 12.99 -10.28
N LEU A 198 7.49 11.96 -9.91
CA LEU A 198 6.96 10.65 -9.50
C LEU A 198 6.13 10.72 -8.20
N TYR A 199 6.62 11.36 -7.14
CA TYR A 199 5.89 11.48 -5.87
C TYR A 199 4.69 12.41 -6.01
N ARG A 200 4.81 13.44 -6.85
CA ARG A 200 3.68 14.30 -7.21
C ARG A 200 2.59 13.52 -7.93
N ALA A 201 2.95 12.67 -8.89
CA ALA A 201 1.98 11.83 -9.60
C ALA A 201 1.25 10.89 -8.62
N PHE A 202 1.98 10.29 -7.68
CA PHE A 202 1.41 9.47 -6.62
C PHE A 202 0.44 10.25 -5.74
N ALA A 203 0.84 11.43 -5.25
CA ALA A 203 0.00 12.33 -4.48
C ALA A 203 -1.26 12.79 -5.24
N ALA A 204 -1.12 13.08 -6.53
CA ALA A 204 -2.25 13.38 -7.41
C ALA A 204 -3.22 12.19 -7.53
N GLY A 205 -2.70 10.96 -7.54
CA GLY A 205 -3.48 9.73 -7.48
C GLY A 205 -4.28 9.58 -6.20
N LEU A 206 -3.64 9.81 -5.04
CA LEU A 206 -4.32 9.81 -3.74
C LEU A 206 -5.46 10.85 -3.70
N TRP A 207 -5.20 12.07 -4.18
CA TRP A 207 -6.21 13.12 -4.25
C TRP A 207 -7.37 12.72 -5.17
N ALA A 208 -7.07 12.22 -6.38
CA ALA A 208 -8.08 11.83 -7.35
C ALA A 208 -8.97 10.70 -6.81
N GLY A 209 -8.36 9.70 -6.18
CA GLY A 209 -9.08 8.62 -5.51
C GLY A 209 -10.02 9.11 -4.40
N SER A 210 -9.61 10.14 -3.66
CA SER A 210 -10.49 10.75 -2.66
C SER A 210 -11.68 11.47 -3.26
N GLN A 211 -11.50 12.17 -4.38
CA GLN A 211 -12.60 12.86 -5.04
C GLN A 211 -13.58 11.85 -5.65
N GLU A 212 -13.06 10.77 -6.22
CA GLU A 212 -13.86 9.69 -6.81
C GLU A 212 -14.79 9.05 -5.76
N LEU A 213 -14.29 8.73 -4.56
CA LEU A 213 -15.14 8.23 -3.48
C LEU A 213 -16.18 9.25 -2.99
N LYS A 214 -15.85 10.54 -2.93
CA LYS A 214 -16.78 11.56 -2.39
C LYS A 214 -18.02 11.77 -3.26
N GLN A 215 -17.99 11.42 -4.55
CA GLN A 215 -19.05 11.71 -5.53
C GLN A 215 -19.49 13.20 -5.54
N GLN A 216 -18.67 14.10 -5.00
CA GLN A 216 -18.95 15.53 -4.99
C GLN A 216 -18.55 16.12 -6.35
N THR A 217 -19.14 17.28 -6.68
CA THR A 217 -18.75 18.06 -7.84
C THR A 217 -17.22 18.16 -7.86
N ALA A 218 -16.60 17.72 -8.94
CA ALA A 218 -15.16 17.57 -9.04
C ALA A 218 -14.47 18.87 -8.64
N GLU A 219 -13.94 18.91 -7.42
CA GLU A 219 -13.01 19.96 -7.00
C GLU A 219 -11.87 19.94 -8.00
N SER A 220 -11.38 21.09 -8.45
CA SER A 220 -10.22 21.11 -9.34
C SER A 220 -9.00 20.57 -8.60
N MET A 221 -8.19 19.74 -9.26
CA MET A 221 -6.93 19.27 -8.71
C MET A 221 -6.05 20.49 -8.36
N PRO A 222 -5.45 20.56 -7.15
CA PRO A 222 -4.53 21.63 -6.81
C PRO A 222 -3.40 21.76 -7.83
N ASP A 223 -3.03 22.98 -8.19
CA ASP A 223 -1.99 23.25 -9.22
C ASP A 223 -0.65 22.55 -8.91
N ILE A 224 -0.29 22.44 -7.62
CA ILE A 224 0.92 21.74 -7.17
C ILE A 224 0.91 20.24 -7.50
N LEU A 225 -0.27 19.64 -7.68
CA LEU A 225 -0.47 18.25 -8.08
C LEU A 225 -0.72 18.11 -9.58
N SER A 226 -0.82 19.20 -10.34
CA SER A 226 -1.06 19.16 -11.79
C SER A 226 0.17 18.66 -12.57
N PRO A 227 -0.01 17.88 -13.66
CA PRO A 227 1.10 17.49 -14.53
C PRO A 227 1.77 18.68 -15.24
N GLU A 228 1.03 19.77 -15.50
CA GLU A 228 1.53 20.94 -16.24
C GLU A 228 2.62 21.71 -15.48
N HIS A 229 2.68 21.56 -14.15
CA HIS A 229 3.63 22.27 -13.29
C HIS A 229 5.10 21.85 -13.52
N HIS A 230 5.38 20.81 -14.31
CA HIS A 230 6.74 20.32 -14.64
C HIS A 230 7.25 20.67 -16.04
N GLY A 231 6.62 21.61 -16.74
CA GLY A 231 7.12 22.06 -18.05
C GLY A 231 6.86 21.09 -19.21
N GLU A 232 6.27 19.91 -18.94
CA GLU A 232 5.54 19.11 -19.94
C GLU A 232 4.24 19.84 -20.30
N LYS A 233 4.35 20.93 -21.08
CA LYS A 233 3.24 21.79 -21.50
C LYS A 233 2.15 21.06 -22.31
N THR A 234 2.35 19.78 -22.63
CA THR A 234 1.50 18.98 -23.50
C THR A 234 0.61 17.98 -22.75
N ALA A 235 0.99 17.55 -21.54
CA ALA A 235 0.27 16.50 -20.84
C ALA A 235 -0.88 17.08 -20.01
N LYS A 236 -2.12 16.82 -20.43
CA LYS A 236 -3.32 17.27 -19.70
C LYS A 236 -3.69 16.35 -18.54
N LYS A 237 -3.19 15.10 -18.53
CA LYS A 237 -3.56 14.06 -17.57
C LYS A 237 -2.36 13.23 -17.15
N TRP A 238 -2.26 12.90 -15.87
CA TRP A 238 -1.22 12.01 -15.33
C TRP A 238 -1.21 10.62 -16.01
N THR A 239 -2.38 10.12 -16.40
CA THR A 239 -2.54 8.83 -17.10
C THR A 239 -1.86 8.78 -18.47
N GLU A 240 -1.52 9.94 -19.05
CA GLU A 240 -0.85 10.08 -20.35
C GLU A 240 0.66 10.34 -20.20
N THR A 241 1.13 10.55 -18.97
CA THR A 241 2.55 10.79 -18.66
C THR A 241 3.31 9.49 -18.44
N ARG A 242 4.64 9.55 -18.45
CA ARG A 242 5.49 8.42 -18.03
C ARG A 242 5.31 8.01 -16.55
N TRP A 243 4.64 8.84 -15.75
CA TRP A 243 4.38 8.62 -14.32
C TRP A 243 3.00 8.05 -14.03
N ALA A 244 2.27 7.59 -15.05
CA ALA A 244 0.94 7.01 -14.91
C ALA A 244 0.89 5.85 -13.88
N ALA A 245 1.95 5.05 -13.77
CA ALA A 245 2.05 3.97 -12.79
C ALA A 245 1.94 4.48 -11.34
N TYR A 246 2.68 5.54 -11.00
CA TYR A 246 2.63 6.16 -9.67
C TYR A 246 1.25 6.77 -9.39
N TYR A 247 0.66 7.44 -10.38
CA TYR A 247 -0.69 7.98 -10.27
C TYR A 247 -1.74 6.90 -9.95
N ARG A 248 -1.73 5.79 -10.69
CA ARG A 248 -2.65 4.66 -10.44
C ARG A 248 -2.37 3.99 -9.10
N ALA A 249 -1.11 3.86 -8.71
CA ALA A 249 -0.71 3.32 -7.42
C ALA A 249 -1.20 4.19 -6.26
N GLY A 250 -1.19 5.51 -6.43
CA GLY A 250 -1.80 6.46 -5.48
C GLY A 250 -3.30 6.22 -5.34
N GLN A 251 -4.04 6.13 -6.44
CA GLN A 251 -5.47 5.81 -6.41
C GLN A 251 -5.73 4.48 -5.68
N TRP A 252 -5.04 3.42 -6.11
CA TRP A 252 -5.17 2.09 -5.51
C TRP A 252 -4.88 2.09 -4.01
N SER A 253 -3.77 2.73 -3.59
CA SER A 253 -3.38 2.80 -2.17
C SER A 253 -4.43 3.54 -1.35
N PHE A 254 -4.97 4.64 -1.86
CA PHE A 254 -6.06 5.34 -1.19
C PHE A 254 -7.29 4.44 -1.01
N LEU A 255 -7.74 3.80 -2.09
CA LEU A 255 -8.89 2.91 -2.07
C LEU A 255 -8.69 1.76 -1.07
N LEU A 256 -7.58 1.04 -1.22
CA LEU A 256 -7.29 -0.15 -0.41
C LEU A 256 -7.25 0.19 1.08
N ARG A 257 -6.64 1.32 1.44
CA ARG A 257 -6.60 1.81 2.81
C ARG A 257 -7.99 2.13 3.35
N ILE A 258 -8.79 2.91 2.62
CA ILE A 258 -10.13 3.31 3.10
C ILE A 258 -11.03 2.09 3.27
N VAL A 259 -11.03 1.17 2.30
CA VAL A 259 -11.83 -0.06 2.38
C VAL A 259 -11.37 -0.94 3.55
N SER A 260 -10.06 -1.02 3.80
CA SER A 260 -9.51 -1.82 4.90
C SER A 260 -9.80 -1.23 6.28
N LEU A 261 -9.93 0.09 6.40
CA LEU A 261 -10.30 0.77 7.65
C LEU A 261 -11.81 0.91 7.84
N SER A 262 -12.62 0.42 6.89
CA SER A 262 -14.07 0.42 7.01
C SER A 262 -14.55 -0.77 7.84
N ASP A 263 -15.56 -0.52 8.69
CA ASP A 263 -16.26 -1.56 9.43
C ASP A 263 -17.25 -2.34 8.55
N THR A 264 -17.53 -1.86 7.33
CA THR A 264 -18.44 -2.51 6.37
C THR A 264 -17.90 -3.86 5.93
N GLU A 265 -18.82 -4.81 5.72
CA GLU A 265 -18.50 -6.10 5.10
C GLU A 265 -18.18 -5.90 3.61
N ILE A 266 -17.00 -6.37 3.20
CA ILE A 266 -16.49 -6.18 1.83
C ILE A 266 -16.56 -7.52 1.10
N PRO A 267 -17.20 -7.59 -0.08
CA PRO A 267 -17.35 -8.84 -0.80
C PRO A 267 -15.99 -9.43 -1.21
N GLU A 268 -15.86 -10.76 -1.17
CA GLU A 268 -14.64 -11.48 -1.57
C GLU A 268 -14.14 -11.07 -2.95
N SER A 269 -15.06 -10.87 -3.90
CA SER A 269 -14.76 -10.44 -5.27
C SER A 269 -14.09 -9.06 -5.36
N PHE A 270 -14.25 -8.19 -4.36
CA PHE A 270 -13.50 -6.94 -4.31
C PHE A 270 -12.01 -7.21 -4.04
N TRP A 271 -11.71 -8.11 -3.10
CA TRP A 271 -10.35 -8.45 -2.70
C TRP A 271 -9.61 -9.24 -3.78
N GLU A 272 -10.29 -10.15 -4.46
CA GLU A 272 -9.77 -10.83 -5.67
C GLU A 272 -9.32 -9.80 -6.72
N LYS A 273 -10.15 -8.79 -7.00
CA LYS A 273 -9.79 -7.70 -7.93
C LYS A 273 -8.58 -6.90 -7.44
N GLN A 274 -8.38 -6.74 -6.14
CA GLN A 274 -7.20 -6.03 -5.63
C GLN A 274 -5.91 -6.79 -5.92
N LYS A 275 -5.94 -8.13 -5.91
CA LYS A 275 -4.80 -8.96 -6.32
C LYS A 275 -4.45 -8.74 -7.80
N ASP A 276 -5.46 -8.69 -8.66
CA ASP A 276 -5.28 -8.42 -10.10
C ASP A 276 -4.72 -7.02 -10.36
N ILE A 277 -5.25 -6.00 -9.66
CA ILE A 277 -4.75 -4.63 -9.75
C ILE A 277 -3.29 -4.55 -9.30
N LEU A 278 -2.95 -5.17 -8.16
CA LEU A 278 -1.58 -5.22 -7.64
C LEU A 278 -0.61 -5.88 -8.64
N GLY A 279 -1.00 -7.00 -9.25
CA GLY A 279 -0.20 -7.66 -10.28
C GLY A 279 0.10 -6.76 -11.48
N ARG A 280 -0.87 -5.94 -11.89
CA ARG A 280 -0.67 -4.96 -12.98
C ARG A 280 0.13 -3.76 -12.57
N LEU A 281 -0.07 -3.24 -11.36
CA LEU A 281 0.74 -2.14 -10.85
C LEU A 281 2.21 -2.56 -10.81
N ARG A 282 2.53 -3.78 -10.38
CA ARG A 282 3.90 -4.32 -10.48
C ARG A 282 4.46 -4.29 -11.89
N ALA A 283 3.68 -4.75 -12.87
CA ALA A 283 4.08 -4.74 -14.27
C ALA A 283 4.28 -3.31 -14.81
N ASP A 284 3.35 -2.40 -14.49
CA ASP A 284 3.42 -0.98 -14.85
C ASP A 284 4.66 -0.32 -14.23
N PHE A 285 4.94 -0.56 -12.94
CA PHE A 285 6.15 -0.08 -12.27
C PHE A 285 7.40 -0.63 -12.93
N ALA A 286 7.45 -1.94 -13.24
CA ALA A 286 8.58 -2.58 -13.91
C ALA A 286 8.91 -1.94 -15.26
N ALA A 287 7.93 -1.33 -15.94
CA ALA A 287 8.10 -0.64 -17.21
C ALA A 287 8.55 0.83 -17.09
N VAL A 288 8.57 1.42 -15.88
CA VAL A 288 8.99 2.82 -15.70
C VAL A 288 10.52 2.94 -15.87
N PRO A 289 11.00 3.84 -16.75
CA PRO A 289 12.43 4.09 -16.93
C PRO A 289 13.04 4.92 -15.79
N GLU A 290 14.37 4.86 -15.61
CA GLU A 290 15.14 5.75 -14.71
C GLU A 290 14.76 5.66 -13.22
N ARG A 291 14.38 4.48 -12.74
CA ARG A 291 14.07 4.26 -11.33
C ARG A 291 15.34 4.08 -10.49
N HIS A 292 15.33 4.62 -9.27
CA HIS A 292 16.35 4.31 -8.28
C HIS A 292 16.17 2.88 -7.76
N GLU A 293 17.24 2.10 -7.68
CA GLU A 293 17.19 0.70 -7.21
C GLU A 293 16.58 0.58 -5.81
N GLU A 294 16.90 1.53 -4.94
CA GLU A 294 16.36 1.58 -3.57
C GLU A 294 14.84 1.74 -3.55
N GLU A 295 14.30 2.61 -4.41
CA GLU A 295 12.86 2.84 -4.53
C GLU A 295 12.16 1.58 -5.04
N ILE A 296 12.73 0.92 -6.05
CA ILE A 296 12.23 -0.36 -6.56
C ILE A 296 12.19 -1.40 -5.43
N ARG A 297 13.27 -1.50 -4.65
CA ARG A 297 13.36 -2.45 -3.54
C ARG A 297 12.27 -2.21 -2.51
N ILE A 298 12.08 -0.96 -2.08
CA ILE A 298 11.09 -0.60 -1.07
C ILE A 298 9.67 -0.84 -1.58
N VAL A 299 9.34 -0.37 -2.79
CA VAL A 299 8.02 -0.54 -3.39
C VAL A 299 7.68 -2.01 -3.59
N ASN A 300 8.63 -2.81 -4.10
CA ASN A 300 8.43 -4.24 -4.30
C ASN A 300 8.23 -4.97 -2.97
N ALA A 301 9.02 -4.67 -1.95
CA ALA A 301 8.84 -5.27 -0.63
C ALA A 301 7.43 -5.01 -0.08
N ARG A 302 6.92 -3.78 -0.19
CA ARG A 302 5.54 -3.44 0.22
C ARG A 302 4.50 -4.16 -0.63
N PHE A 303 4.73 -4.26 -1.93
CA PHE A 303 3.86 -5.03 -2.80
C PHE A 303 3.86 -6.52 -2.43
N ASP A 304 4.99 -7.11 -2.05
CA ASP A 304 5.08 -8.52 -1.65
C ASP A 304 4.31 -8.79 -0.37
N SER A 305 4.44 -7.90 0.62
CA SER A 305 3.62 -7.94 1.84
C SER A 305 2.12 -7.82 1.54
N LEU A 306 1.73 -6.89 0.65
CA LEU A 306 0.32 -6.75 0.27
C LEU A 306 -0.18 -7.96 -0.53
N GLN A 307 0.65 -8.58 -1.37
CA GLN A 307 0.29 -9.77 -2.11
C GLN A 307 0.02 -10.96 -1.16
N SER A 308 0.89 -11.20 -0.18
CA SER A 308 0.69 -12.29 0.79
C SER A 308 -0.59 -12.08 1.60
N LEU A 309 -0.91 -10.83 1.96
CA LEU A 309 -2.16 -10.47 2.62
C LEU A 309 -3.39 -10.63 1.71
N LEU A 310 -3.25 -10.57 0.39
CA LEU A 310 -4.34 -10.73 -0.58
C LEU A 310 -4.48 -12.17 -1.13
N GLU A 311 -3.56 -13.08 -0.82
CA GLU A 311 -3.51 -14.42 -1.45
C GLU A 311 -4.75 -15.28 -1.18
N ASN A 312 -5.40 -15.08 -0.02
CA ASN A 312 -6.63 -15.76 0.39
C ASN A 312 -7.75 -14.74 0.68
N PRO A 313 -8.54 -14.34 -0.34
CA PRO A 313 -9.53 -13.26 -0.23
C PRO A 313 -10.76 -13.65 0.60
N GLY A 314 -11.22 -14.90 0.55
CA GLY A 314 -12.32 -15.42 1.38
C GLY A 314 -12.04 -15.47 2.89
N SER A 315 -10.83 -15.11 3.33
CA SER A 315 -10.42 -15.12 4.74
C SER A 315 -9.89 -13.77 5.22
N ILE A 316 -10.29 -12.66 4.61
CA ILE A 316 -9.86 -11.32 5.03
C ILE A 316 -10.61 -10.91 6.32
N SER A 317 -10.02 -11.31 7.44
CA SER A 317 -10.50 -10.96 8.78
C SER A 317 -10.24 -9.47 9.10
N PRO A 318 -10.90 -8.89 10.13
CA PRO A 318 -10.63 -7.53 10.58
C PRO A 318 -9.15 -7.25 10.88
N GLY A 319 -8.45 -8.18 11.55
CA GLY A 319 -7.01 -8.04 11.80
C GLY A 319 -6.18 -8.04 10.51
N LYS A 320 -6.57 -8.85 9.50
CA LYS A 320 -5.92 -8.85 8.19
C LYS A 320 -6.16 -7.52 7.45
N ARG A 321 -7.37 -6.97 7.53
CA ARG A 321 -7.67 -5.62 6.99
C ARG A 321 -6.80 -4.55 7.64
N GLN A 322 -6.63 -4.58 8.96
CA GLN A 322 -5.76 -3.63 9.64
C GLN A 322 -4.30 -3.74 9.19
N LYS A 323 -3.78 -4.96 8.97
CA LYS A 323 -2.44 -5.17 8.39
C LYS A 323 -2.34 -4.61 6.96
N ILE A 324 -3.35 -4.84 6.12
CA ILE A 324 -3.42 -4.28 4.75
C ILE A 324 -3.39 -2.74 4.82
N ALA A 325 -4.19 -2.13 5.70
CA ALA A 325 -4.20 -0.69 5.89
C ALA A 325 -2.83 -0.16 6.34
N SER A 326 -2.16 -0.87 7.25
CA SER A 326 -0.82 -0.52 7.74
C SER A 326 0.24 -0.57 6.63
N GLU A 327 0.32 -1.65 5.86
CA GLU A 327 1.26 -1.76 4.74
C GLU A 327 0.98 -0.71 3.66
N THR A 328 -0.30 -0.43 3.40
CA THR A 328 -0.69 0.62 2.45
C THR A 328 -0.31 2.01 2.96
N GLU A 329 -0.45 2.29 4.26
CA GLU A 329 -0.02 3.53 4.90
C GLU A 329 1.51 3.71 4.82
N LEU A 330 2.29 2.64 4.98
CA LEU A 330 3.76 2.69 4.80
C LEU A 330 4.13 3.04 3.35
N LEU A 331 3.46 2.43 2.37
CA LEU A 331 3.65 2.76 0.96
C LEU A 331 3.27 4.21 0.66
N ILE A 332 2.13 4.67 1.20
CA ILE A 332 1.68 6.06 1.06
C ILE A 332 2.70 7.03 1.64
N ASN A 333 3.18 6.78 2.85
CA ASN A 333 4.14 7.66 3.51
C ASN A 333 5.45 7.72 2.73
N TYR A 334 5.95 6.59 2.23
CA TYR A 334 7.17 6.55 1.43
C TYR A 334 7.04 7.31 0.11
N LEU A 335 5.95 7.07 -0.65
CA LEU A 335 5.75 7.70 -1.96
C LEU A 335 5.14 9.11 -1.89
N SER A 336 4.95 9.65 -0.68
CA SER A 336 4.44 11.02 -0.46
C SER A 336 5.37 11.90 0.37
N SER A 337 6.56 11.44 0.78
CA SER A 337 7.42 12.12 1.76
C SER A 337 8.37 13.19 1.18
N GLU A 338 7.94 14.03 0.24
CA GLU A 338 8.76 15.14 -0.28
C GLU A 338 8.24 16.54 -0.01
#